data_AF-A0A958YKJ7-F1
#
_entry.id   AF-A0A958YKJ7-F1
#
_cell.length_a   1.000
_cell.length_b   1.000
_cell.length_c   1.000
_cell.angle_alpha   90.00
_cell.angle_beta   90.00
_cell.angle_gamma   90.00
#
_symmetry.space_group_name_H-M   'P 1'
#
loop_
_entity.id
_entity.type
_entity.pdbx_description
1 polymer ?
#
loop_
_entity_poly.entity_id
_entity_poly.type
_entity_poly.pdbx_seq_one_letter_code
_entity_poly.pdbx_strand_id
1 'polypeptide(L)'
;FKKHFESIAPKGTRVKVTPHHGGQGYVTPIDSIGYRAASKAYKDTFGKDPIPQRSGGSIPIVALFEQELKSKTILMGFGLDSDAIHSPNEHFGIWNYLKGIETIPLFYKYFTDLSK
;
A
#
# COMPACT_ATOMS: atom_id res chain seq x y z
N PHE A 1 -16.17 -18.58 -6.86
CA PHE A 1 -16.92 -18.06 -5.71
C PHE A 1 -18.44 -18.23 -5.87
N LYS A 2 -19.15 -17.40 -6.66
CA LYS A 2 -20.62 -17.49 -6.84
C LYS A 2 -21.12 -18.90 -7.15
N LYS A 3 -20.58 -19.53 -8.21
CA LYS A 3 -20.91 -20.91 -8.61
C LYS A 3 -20.76 -21.92 -7.47
N HIS A 4 -19.72 -21.77 -6.64
CA HIS A 4 -19.48 -22.69 -5.53
C HIS A 4 -20.58 -22.59 -4.48
N PHE A 5 -20.89 -21.37 -4.01
CA PHE A 5 -21.94 -21.16 -3.01
C PHE A 5 -23.35 -21.52 -3.51
N GLU A 6 -23.63 -21.27 -4.78
CA GLU A 6 -24.89 -21.71 -5.41
C GLU A 6 -24.99 -23.24 -5.51
N SER A 7 -23.88 -23.93 -5.79
CA SER A 7 -23.87 -25.39 -5.94
C SER A 7 -24.04 -26.17 -4.63
N ILE A 8 -23.70 -25.56 -3.49
CA ILE A 8 -23.79 -26.19 -2.17
C ILE A 8 -25.06 -25.77 -1.40
N ALA A 9 -25.98 -25.05 -2.05
CA ALA A 9 -27.22 -24.62 -1.42
C ALA A 9 -28.05 -25.83 -0.95
N PRO A 10 -28.41 -25.92 0.35
CA PRO A 10 -29.26 -27.00 0.83
C PRO A 10 -30.63 -26.99 0.14
N LYS A 11 -31.26 -28.17 0.08
CA LYS A 11 -32.64 -28.28 -0.44
C LYS A 11 -33.57 -27.35 0.36
N GLY A 12 -34.37 -26.55 -0.34
CA GLY A 12 -35.30 -25.59 0.25
C GLY A 12 -34.71 -24.19 0.50
N THR A 13 -33.41 -23.95 0.26
CA THR A 13 -32.78 -22.63 0.40
C THR A 13 -32.52 -21.96 -0.95
N ARG A 14 -32.74 -20.65 -1.04
CA ARG A 14 -32.33 -19.82 -2.19
C ARG A 14 -31.12 -18.98 -1.81
N VAL A 15 -30.00 -19.18 -2.51
CA VAL A 15 -28.78 -18.38 -2.35
C VAL A 15 -28.73 -17.31 -3.45
N LYS A 16 -28.42 -16.06 -3.09
CA LYS A 16 -28.10 -14.97 -4.02
C LYS A 16 -26.73 -14.40 -3.64
N VAL A 17 -25.77 -14.48 -4.55
CA VAL A 17 -24.43 -13.90 -4.36
C VAL A 17 -24.33 -12.59 -5.14
N THR A 18 -24.10 -11.48 -4.45
CA THR A 18 -23.89 -10.15 -5.04
C THR A 18 -22.49 -9.66 -4.68
N PRO A 19 -21.55 -9.58 -5.63
CA PRO A 19 -20.27 -8.92 -5.40
C PRO A 19 -20.48 -7.44 -5.05
N HIS A 20 -19.74 -6.92 -4.07
CA HIS A 20 -19.84 -5.53 -3.64
C HIS A 20 -18.59 -4.73 -4.04
N HIS A 21 -17.45 -5.04 -3.42
CA HIS A 21 -16.16 -4.44 -3.76
C HIS A 21 -15.28 -5.40 -4.56
N GLY A 22 -14.42 -4.83 -5.41
CA GLY A 22 -13.38 -5.55 -6.12
C GLY A 22 -12.25 -4.57 -6.47
N GLY A 23 -11.01 -5.04 -6.39
CA GLY A 23 -9.83 -4.26 -6.74
C GLY A 23 -8.74 -5.20 -7.25
N GLN A 24 -7.92 -4.71 -8.17
CA GLN A 24 -6.74 -5.44 -8.62
C GLN A 24 -5.62 -5.29 -7.60
N GLY A 25 -4.89 -6.38 -7.36
CA GLY A 25 -3.66 -6.33 -6.59
C GLY A 25 -2.62 -5.45 -7.31
N TYR A 26 -1.73 -4.83 -6.53
CA TYR A 26 -0.71 -3.93 -7.06
C TYR A 26 0.68 -4.31 -6.55
N VAL A 27 1.69 -4.24 -7.43
CA VAL A 27 3.09 -4.48 -7.08
C VAL A 27 3.96 -3.47 -7.81
N THR A 28 4.71 -2.67 -7.05
CA THR A 28 5.75 -1.79 -7.60
C THR A 28 7.07 -2.56 -7.75
N PRO A 29 7.75 -2.46 -8.90
CA PRO A 29 9.11 -2.99 -9.06
C PRO A 29 10.12 -2.27 -8.15
N ILE A 30 11.00 -3.06 -7.50
CA ILE A 30 12.04 -2.56 -6.59
C ILE A 30 13.27 -1.99 -7.30
N ASP A 31 13.34 -2.13 -8.62
CA ASP A 31 14.36 -1.50 -9.46
C ASP A 31 13.91 -0.13 -10.00
N SER A 32 12.67 0.29 -9.74
CA SER A 32 12.14 1.59 -10.18
C SER A 32 12.85 2.77 -9.51
N ILE A 33 12.92 3.91 -10.21
CA ILE A 33 13.49 5.15 -9.67
C ILE A 33 12.75 5.57 -8.39
N GLY A 34 11.41 5.49 -8.41
CA GLY A 34 10.58 5.78 -7.24
C GLY A 34 10.94 4.94 -6.02
N TYR A 35 11.16 3.63 -6.20
CA TYR A 35 11.57 2.76 -5.09
C TYR A 35 12.96 3.11 -4.57
N ARG A 36 13.94 3.32 -5.46
CA ARG A 36 15.32 3.67 -5.05
C ARG A 36 15.35 5.01 -4.31
N ALA A 37 14.55 5.99 -4.76
CA ALA A 37 14.42 7.28 -4.09
C ALA A 37 13.80 7.14 -2.69
N ALA A 38 12.71 6.37 -2.56
CA ALA A 38 12.11 6.09 -1.25
C ALA A 38 13.09 5.35 -0.34
N SER A 39 13.78 4.34 -0.84
CA SER A 39 14.77 3.56 -0.07
C SER A 39 15.88 4.45 0.51
N LYS A 40 16.43 5.37 -0.29
CA LYS A 40 17.40 6.38 0.18
C LYS A 40 16.80 7.32 1.22
N ALA A 41 15.59 7.81 1.00
CA ALA A 41 14.92 8.72 1.93
C ALA A 41 14.71 8.07 3.31
N TYR A 42 14.21 6.83 3.35
CA TYR A 42 14.06 6.08 4.60
C TYR A 42 15.42 5.79 5.26
N LYS A 43 16.45 5.44 4.49
CA LYS A 43 17.78 5.19 5.05
C LYS A 43 18.32 6.42 5.79
N ASP A 44 18.15 7.60 5.20
CA ASP A 44 18.61 8.85 5.80
C ASP A 44 17.85 9.20 7.08
N THR A 45 16.51 9.07 7.07
CA THR A 45 15.71 9.49 8.23
C THR A 45 15.67 8.46 9.36
N PHE A 46 15.68 7.16 9.04
CA PHE A 46 15.60 6.06 10.02
C PHE A 46 16.96 5.43 10.33
N GLY A 47 18.02 5.77 9.59
CA GLY A 47 19.38 5.26 9.79
C GLY A 47 19.60 3.79 9.40
N LYS A 48 18.64 3.16 8.72
CA LYS A 48 18.71 1.75 8.30
C LYS A 48 18.07 1.56 6.93
N ASP A 49 18.58 0.59 6.17
CA ASP A 49 17.99 0.22 4.88
C ASP A 49 16.57 -0.34 5.10
N PRO A 50 15.54 0.22 4.44
CA PRO A 50 14.17 -0.27 4.57
C PRO A 50 13.99 -1.60 3.83
N ILE A 51 13.05 -2.41 4.31
CA ILE A 51 12.70 -3.69 3.70
C ILE A 51 11.45 -3.51 2.83
N PRO A 52 11.45 -3.91 1.55
CA PRO A 52 10.24 -3.89 0.73
C PRO A 52 9.24 -4.91 1.28
N GLN A 53 8.00 -4.46 1.49
CA GLN A 53 6.93 -5.30 2.03
C GLN A 53 5.71 -5.33 1.11
N ARG A 54 5.01 -6.48 1.11
CA ARG A 54 3.65 -6.60 0.59
C ARG A 54 2.68 -6.68 1.77
N SER A 55 1.50 -6.12 1.61
CA SER A 55 0.44 -6.14 2.63
C SER A 55 -0.83 -6.78 2.09
N GLY A 56 -1.65 -7.34 2.98
CA GLY A 56 -2.99 -7.84 2.65
C GLY A 56 -4.05 -6.74 2.57
N GLY A 57 -3.72 -5.50 2.95
CA GLY A 57 -4.60 -4.34 2.78
C GLY A 57 -4.88 -4.04 1.30
N SER A 58 -5.99 -3.36 1.04
CA SER A 58 -6.43 -3.06 -0.33
C SER A 58 -6.57 -1.55 -0.54
N ILE A 59 -5.87 -1.01 -1.54
CA ILE A 59 -5.99 0.37 -2.02
C ILE A 59 -6.26 0.34 -3.53
N PRO A 60 -7.50 0.07 -3.98
CA PRO A 60 -7.80 -0.25 -5.38
C PRO A 60 -7.42 0.83 -6.38
N ILE A 61 -7.43 2.10 -5.97
CA ILE A 61 -7.10 3.24 -6.84
C ILE A 61 -5.66 3.20 -7.37
N VAL A 62 -4.74 2.53 -6.67
CA VAL A 62 -3.32 2.46 -7.06
C VAL A 62 -3.15 1.75 -8.40
N ALA A 63 -3.87 0.65 -8.61
CA ALA A 63 -3.86 -0.06 -9.88
C ALA A 63 -4.48 0.80 -11.01
N LEU A 64 -5.52 1.58 -10.68
CA LEU A 64 -6.15 2.49 -11.64
C LEU A 64 -5.21 3.63 -12.04
N PHE A 65 -4.48 4.24 -11.10
CA PHE A 65 -3.52 5.30 -11.42
C PHE A 65 -2.47 4.84 -12.41
N GLU A 66 -1.91 3.64 -12.24
CA GLU A 66 -0.96 3.12 -13.21
C GLU A 66 -1.62 2.88 -14.59
N GLN A 67 -2.83 2.35 -14.62
CA GLN A 67 -3.56 2.12 -15.86
C GLN A 67 -3.80 3.43 -16.63
N GLU A 68 -4.25 4.48 -15.95
CA GLU A 68 -4.64 5.74 -16.58
C GLU A 68 -3.45 6.66 -16.86
N LEU A 69 -2.53 6.79 -15.89
CA LEU A 69 -1.40 7.73 -15.97
C LEU A 69 -0.12 7.13 -16.53
N LYS A 70 -0.09 5.80 -16.76
CA LYS A 70 1.08 5.06 -17.23
C LYS A 70 2.32 5.28 -16.35
N SER A 71 2.11 5.50 -15.05
CA SER A 71 3.14 5.78 -14.07
C SER A 71 3.08 4.81 -12.89
N LYS A 72 4.26 4.41 -12.38
CA LYS A 72 4.35 3.55 -11.20
C LYS A 72 4.03 4.36 -9.94
N THR A 73 3.27 3.76 -9.03
CA THR A 73 2.99 4.33 -7.71
C THR A 73 3.96 3.77 -6.68
N ILE A 74 4.44 4.61 -5.77
CA ILE A 74 5.19 4.21 -4.58
C ILE A 74 4.32 4.46 -3.37
N LEU A 75 4.12 3.42 -2.56
CA LEU A 75 3.45 3.51 -1.27
C LEU A 75 4.51 3.63 -0.18
N MET A 76 4.50 4.75 0.54
CA MET A 76 5.41 5.02 1.66
C MET A 76 4.60 4.97 2.96
N GLY A 77 4.78 3.89 3.74
CA GLY A 77 4.14 3.72 5.04
C GLY A 77 5.02 4.22 6.18
N PHE A 78 4.41 4.89 7.15
CA PHE A 78 5.11 5.36 8.36
C PHE A 78 4.51 4.79 9.65
N GLY A 79 3.34 4.15 9.58
CA GLY A 79 2.71 3.52 10.73
C GLY A 79 3.34 2.18 11.09
N LEU A 80 2.95 1.66 12.24
CA LEU A 80 3.31 0.34 12.76
C LEU A 80 2.09 -0.58 12.75
N ASP A 81 2.30 -1.89 12.77
CA ASP A 81 1.20 -2.86 12.90
C ASP A 81 0.41 -2.66 14.21
N SER A 82 1.06 -2.11 15.25
CA SER A 82 0.44 -1.75 16.52
C SER A 82 -0.54 -0.59 16.42
N ASP A 83 -0.46 0.25 15.38
CA ASP A 83 -1.37 1.40 15.19
C ASP A 83 -2.82 0.94 15.05
N ALA A 84 -3.04 -0.34 14.72
CA ALA A 84 -4.34 -1.01 14.79
C ALA A 84 -5.44 -0.30 13.99
N ILE A 85 -5.12 0.12 12.77
CA ILE A 85 -6.06 0.82 11.87
C ILE A 85 -7.40 0.06 11.80
N HIS A 86 -8.50 0.81 11.92
CA HIS A 86 -9.87 0.28 11.99
C HIS A 86 -10.24 -0.51 13.27
N SER A 87 -9.42 -0.44 14.32
CA SER A 87 -9.69 -1.11 15.60
C SER A 87 -9.80 -0.09 16.74
N PRO A 88 -10.42 -0.46 17.89
CA PRO A 88 -10.36 0.36 19.09
C PRO A 88 -8.91 0.66 19.51
N ASN A 89 -8.68 1.83 20.11
CA ASN A 89 -7.35 2.32 20.47
C ASN A 89 -6.39 2.47 19.26
N GLU A 90 -6.95 2.71 18.07
CA GLU A 90 -6.17 3.19 16.93
C GLU A 90 -5.35 4.41 17.35
N HIS A 91 -4.06 4.38 17.04
CA HIS A 91 -3.14 5.44 17.42
C HIS A 91 -2.04 5.58 16.38
N PHE A 92 -1.27 6.67 16.47
CA PHE A 92 -0.15 6.90 15.60
C PHE A 92 0.98 7.56 16.39
N GLY A 93 2.17 6.96 16.36
CA GLY A 93 3.32 7.45 17.12
C GLY A 93 3.76 8.84 16.65
N ILE A 94 3.92 9.79 17.58
CA ILE A 94 4.41 11.16 17.28
C ILE A 94 5.79 11.09 16.61
N TRP A 95 6.65 10.17 17.05
CA TRP A 95 7.96 9.95 16.43
C TRP A 95 7.83 9.56 14.95
N ASN A 96 6.95 8.59 14.63
CA ASN A 96 6.68 8.17 13.25
C ASN A 96 6.08 9.31 12.41
N TYR A 97 5.23 10.15 13.01
CA TYR A 97 4.63 11.31 12.35
C TYR A 97 5.69 12.32 11.93
N LEU A 98 6.59 12.68 12.85
CA LEU A 98 7.70 13.58 12.58
C LEU A 98 8.70 12.97 11.58
N LYS A 99 8.97 11.67 11.68
CA LYS A 99 9.82 10.97 10.70
C LYS A 99 9.19 10.92 9.32
N GLY A 100 7.87 10.79 9.21
CA GLY A 100 7.16 10.91 7.93
C GLY A 100 7.38 12.28 7.29
N ILE A 101 7.21 13.35 8.07
CA ILE A 101 7.45 14.74 7.63
C ILE A 101 8.89 14.94 7.16
N GLU A 102 9.88 14.37 7.87
CA GLU A 102 11.29 14.44 7.48
C GLU A 102 11.58 13.64 6.19
N THR A 103 10.94 12.49 6.01
CA THR A 103 11.23 11.55 4.92
C THR A 103 10.66 12.00 3.57
N ILE A 104 9.47 12.61 3.56
CA ILE A 104 8.78 12.98 2.32
C ILE A 104 9.59 13.98 1.46
N PRO A 105 10.16 15.08 2.02
CA PRO A 105 11.03 15.97 1.25
C PRO A 105 12.28 15.28 0.70
N LEU A 106 12.88 14.36 1.47
CA LEU A 106 14.05 13.60 1.01
C LEU A 106 13.69 12.65 -0.14
N PHE A 107 12.49 12.07 -0.14
CA PHE A 107 12.00 11.31 -1.29
C PHE A 107 12.02 12.16 -2.56
N TYR A 108 11.44 13.38 -2.53
CA TYR A 108 11.43 14.25 -3.71
C TYR A 108 12.83 14.71 -4.13
N LYS A 109 13.72 15.00 -3.17
CA LYS A 109 15.13 15.29 -3.43
C LYS A 109 15.78 14.14 -4.21
N TYR A 110 15.71 12.91 -3.67
CA TYR A 110 16.34 11.76 -4.30
C TYR A 110 15.68 11.33 -5.60
N PHE A 111 14.36 11.48 -5.71
CA PHE A 111 13.63 11.21 -6.94
C PHE A 111 14.10 12.16 -8.05
N THR A 112 14.23 13.45 -7.74
CA THR A 112 14.74 14.45 -8.69
C THR A 112 16.17 14.16 -9.10
N ASP A 113 17.05 13.84 -8.15
CA ASP A 113 18.46 13.54 -8.44
C ASP A 113 18.66 12.26 -9.26
N LEU A 114 17.81 11.25 -9.06
CA LEU A 114 17.85 9.98 -9.80
C LEU A 114 17.13 10.04 -11.15
N SER A 115 16.32 11.07 -11.40
CA SER A 115 15.57 11.25 -12.66
C SER A 115 16.28 12.18 -13.65
N LYS A 116 17.46 12.72 -13.29
CA LYS A 116 18.36 13.42 -14.21
C LYS A 116 19.10 12.41 -15.08
#